data_AF-A0A6V8DZV1-F1
#
_entry.id   AF-A0A6V8DZV1-F1
#
_cell.length_a   1.000
_cell.length_b   1.000
_cell.length_c   1.000
_cell.angle_alpha   90.00
_cell.angle_beta   90.00
_cell.angle_gamma   90.00
#
_symmetry.space_group_name_H-M   'P 1'
#
loop_
_entity.id
_entity.type
_entity.pdbx_description
1 polymer ?
#
loop_
_entity_poly.entity_id
_entity_poly.type
_entity_poly.pdbx_seq_one_letter_code
_entity_poly.pdbx_strand_id
1 'polypeptide(L)'
;MEIGKLKMNEKAVSPVIATILMVAITVVLSGVLYVWASQLAEGNTDGDFSMYDFTVSESNQQFTTAAGEEIAYMSLDSGEGMSWATVIVQVSTQNGPYLECTNPDKAVDTGCAVVDNGDGSWAFGEEVIIKEGTSDLCDGVGVCTVQVKVLDRSTNKLIYESSQNSFSGGSNNAGGGSTASTYDCGDATSVKIAGSSTVLPLAEIWAENYKDICPDTTITVEGGGSSAGAGRVCANSAKGTPVDIGDMSRNWKSSEATEGNNGIWSCLKGDTSITVTQLQVAVDGLSVVFKKGGNADTCVNTHLGGLTVAQLRWIFSAEADSGYTPSNDDGDNTKEWSDLSADCADIGIPIKYPDADSGTYDYFYDVILDYASEGFRSGTQSADDNVLVNALLGDGNAIGYFGYAYYEENQATLSAAPVENSNGDMVTPGATTVRDGSYNPLSRSLYMNINNDNWDTVGPFIDWAFSNDGQNLVSNVGYVPLNSQDLATMKSRIAAEGN
;
A
#
# COMPACT_ATOMS: atom_id res chain seq x y z
N MET A 1 -0.02 -11.95 85.70
CA MET A 1 -0.56 -11.02 84.67
C MET A 1 -0.22 -11.66 83.34
N GLU A 2 -1.15 -12.46 82.82
CA GLU A 2 -0.93 -13.32 81.65
C GLU A 2 -1.85 -12.81 80.53
N ILE A 3 -1.26 -12.38 79.42
CA ILE A 3 -1.98 -11.80 78.28
C ILE A 3 -2.38 -12.96 77.36
N GLY A 4 -3.67 -13.28 77.34
CA GLY A 4 -4.25 -14.34 76.52
C GLY A 4 -4.19 -14.02 75.03
N LYS A 5 -3.63 -14.96 74.26
CA LYS A 5 -3.59 -14.95 72.79
C LYS A 5 -5.00 -15.09 72.20
N LEU A 6 -5.40 -14.15 71.36
CA LEU A 6 -6.54 -14.27 70.45
C LEU A 6 -6.22 -15.33 69.39
N LYS A 7 -6.99 -16.42 69.36
CA LYS A 7 -6.99 -17.40 68.27
C LYS A 7 -7.89 -16.88 67.15
N MET A 8 -7.32 -16.53 66.00
CA MET A 8 -8.10 -16.38 64.77
C MET A 8 -8.53 -17.77 64.29
N ASN A 9 -9.82 -17.92 64.06
CA ASN A 9 -10.46 -19.16 63.65
C ASN A 9 -10.45 -19.20 62.12
N GLU A 10 -9.53 -19.97 61.51
CA GLU A 10 -9.61 -20.32 60.09
C GLU A 10 -10.85 -21.19 59.89
N LYS A 11 -11.94 -20.57 59.43
CA LYS A 11 -13.10 -21.31 58.96
C LYS A 11 -12.71 -22.02 57.67
N ALA A 12 -12.52 -23.33 57.76
CA ALA A 12 -12.45 -24.21 56.60
C ALA A 12 -13.65 -23.93 55.69
N VAL A 13 -13.38 -23.49 54.46
CA VAL A 13 -14.40 -23.39 53.42
C VAL A 13 -14.95 -24.80 53.23
N SER A 14 -16.25 -24.97 53.47
CA SER A 14 -16.92 -26.27 53.32
C SER A 14 -16.60 -26.82 51.92
N PRO A 15 -16.27 -28.11 51.78
CA PRO A 15 -16.02 -28.74 50.48
C PRO A 15 -17.17 -28.47 49.50
N VAL A 16 -18.40 -28.36 50.00
CA VAL A 16 -19.60 -28.02 49.21
C VAL A 16 -19.52 -26.61 48.63
N ILE A 17 -19.03 -25.64 49.40
CA ILE A 17 -18.89 -24.24 48.95
C ILE A 17 -17.77 -24.13 47.91
N ALA A 18 -16.66 -24.85 48.10
CA ALA A 18 -15.57 -24.88 47.13
C ALA A 18 -16.02 -25.49 45.79
N THR A 19 -16.80 -26.57 45.82
CA THR A 19 -17.35 -27.19 44.60
C THR A 19 -18.33 -26.26 43.89
N ILE A 20 -19.20 -25.55 44.64
CA ILE A 20 -20.14 -24.58 44.04
C ILE A 20 -19.39 -23.42 43.37
N LEU A 21 -18.35 -22.88 44.01
CA LEU A 21 -17.52 -21.82 43.44
C LEU A 21 -16.76 -22.30 42.19
N MET A 22 -16.22 -23.51 42.21
CA MET A 22 -15.50 -24.08 41.07
C MET A 22 -16.43 -24.30 39.87
N VAL A 23 -17.66 -24.78 40.11
CA VAL A 23 -18.69 -24.93 39.07
C VAL A 23 -19.15 -23.56 38.55
N ALA A 24 -19.36 -22.58 39.43
CA ALA A 24 -19.74 -21.23 39.02
C ALA A 24 -18.66 -20.57 38.16
N ILE A 25 -17.38 -20.69 38.55
CA ILE A 25 -16.24 -20.16 37.79
C ILE A 25 -16.10 -20.87 36.44
N THR A 26 -16.26 -22.20 36.37
CA THR A 26 -16.20 -22.93 35.09
C THR A 26 -17.38 -22.59 34.17
N VAL A 27 -18.59 -22.37 34.70
CA VAL A 27 -19.74 -21.94 33.90
C VAL A 27 -19.56 -20.52 33.39
N VAL A 28 -19.04 -19.60 34.22
CA VAL A 28 -18.76 -18.22 33.80
C VAL A 28 -17.61 -18.17 32.79
N LEU A 29 -16.50 -18.90 33.02
CA LEU A 29 -15.40 -19.00 32.05
C LEU A 29 -15.86 -19.65 30.74
N SER A 30 -16.70 -20.70 30.79
CA SER A 30 -17.25 -21.32 29.57
C SER A 30 -18.22 -20.39 28.85
N GLY A 31 -18.97 -19.57 29.58
CA GLY A 31 -19.84 -18.53 29.00
C GLY A 31 -19.04 -17.40 28.36
N VAL A 32 -17.95 -16.94 29.00
CA VAL A 32 -17.04 -15.94 28.44
C VAL A 32 -16.30 -16.52 27.24
N LEU A 33 -15.81 -17.76 27.31
CA LEU A 33 -15.22 -18.47 26.16
C LEU A 33 -16.23 -18.70 25.04
N TYR A 34 -17.50 -18.96 25.35
CA TYR A 34 -18.55 -19.10 24.34
C TYR A 34 -18.89 -17.75 23.69
N VAL A 35 -18.95 -16.66 24.45
CA VAL A 35 -19.17 -15.29 23.93
C VAL A 35 -17.97 -14.81 23.12
N TRP A 36 -16.74 -15.10 23.56
CA TRP A 36 -15.52 -14.84 22.79
C TRP A 36 -15.42 -15.74 21.56
N ALA A 37 -15.77 -17.02 21.66
CA ALA A 37 -15.80 -17.93 20.53
C ALA A 37 -16.94 -17.60 19.56
N SER A 38 -18.07 -17.06 20.04
CA SER A 38 -19.14 -16.57 19.18
C SER A 38 -18.76 -15.24 18.54
N GLN A 39 -18.02 -14.35 19.22
CA GLN A 39 -17.47 -13.14 18.60
C GLN A 39 -16.33 -13.43 17.61
N LEU A 40 -15.52 -14.47 17.86
CA LEU A 40 -14.51 -14.98 16.93
C LEU A 40 -15.13 -15.79 15.78
N ALA A 41 -16.30 -16.41 15.98
CA ALA A 41 -17.04 -17.11 14.92
C ALA A 41 -17.96 -16.17 14.11
N GLU A 42 -18.43 -15.07 14.71
CA GLU A 42 -19.14 -13.98 14.03
C GLU A 42 -18.17 -13.07 13.24
N GLY A 43 -16.87 -13.16 13.50
CA GLY A 43 -15.82 -12.76 12.56
C GLY A 43 -15.68 -13.79 11.43
N ASN A 44 -16.43 -13.58 10.35
CA ASN A 44 -16.11 -14.10 9.01
C ASN A 44 -16.47 -15.56 8.65
N THR A 45 -17.57 -16.13 9.18
CA THR A 45 -18.06 -17.46 8.74
C THR A 45 -19.31 -17.46 7.86
N ASP A 46 -20.00 -16.33 7.68
CA ASP A 46 -20.74 -16.17 6.45
C ASP A 46 -19.69 -15.89 5.39
N GLY A 47 -19.40 -16.86 4.53
CA GLY A 47 -18.48 -16.75 3.40
C GLY A 47 -18.98 -15.72 2.37
N ASP A 48 -19.24 -14.51 2.82
CA ASP A 48 -19.57 -13.36 2.03
C ASP A 48 -18.27 -12.92 1.39
N PHE A 49 -18.02 -13.45 0.21
CA PHE A 49 -16.93 -13.05 -0.67
C PHE A 49 -17.12 -11.63 -1.20
N SER A 50 -17.99 -10.81 -0.59
CA SER A 50 -18.24 -9.41 -0.93
C SER A 50 -17.00 -8.52 -0.82
N MET A 51 -15.97 -9.00 -0.13
CA MET A 51 -14.67 -8.32 0.01
C MET A 51 -13.64 -8.75 -1.03
N TYR A 52 -13.95 -9.76 -1.86
CA TYR A 52 -13.09 -10.19 -2.96
C TYR A 52 -13.49 -9.47 -4.23
N ASP A 53 -12.51 -8.86 -4.89
CA ASP A 53 -12.72 -8.21 -6.18
C ASP A 53 -11.58 -8.54 -7.12
N PHE A 54 -11.89 -8.57 -8.40
CA PHE A 54 -10.96 -8.95 -9.45
C PHE A 54 -11.13 -8.02 -10.64
N THR A 55 -10.02 -7.70 -11.30
CA THR A 55 -10.06 -7.04 -12.61
C THR A 55 -9.78 -8.06 -13.69
N VAL A 56 -10.52 -7.96 -14.80
CA VAL A 56 -10.28 -8.74 -16.01
C VAL A 56 -9.99 -7.77 -17.15
N SER A 57 -8.81 -7.88 -17.75
CA SER A 57 -8.36 -7.03 -18.85
C SER A 57 -7.99 -7.88 -20.09
N GLU A 58 -7.97 -7.21 -21.24
CA GLU A 58 -7.64 -7.85 -22.52
C GLU A 58 -6.18 -8.30 -22.55
N SER A 59 -5.91 -9.47 -23.12
CA SER A 59 -4.53 -9.88 -23.43
C SER A 59 -4.00 -9.08 -24.62
N ASN A 60 -2.69 -8.83 -24.66
CA ASN A 60 -2.08 -8.17 -25.82
C ASN A 60 -1.91 -9.11 -27.03
N GLN A 61 -2.41 -10.34 -26.94
CA GLN A 61 -2.26 -11.36 -27.97
C GLN A 61 -3.39 -11.26 -29.01
N GLN A 62 -3.04 -11.43 -30.29
CA GLN A 62 -4.02 -11.50 -31.36
C GLN A 62 -4.75 -12.84 -31.28
N PHE A 63 -6.09 -12.82 -31.36
CA PHE A 63 -6.87 -14.05 -31.56
C PHE A 63 -6.68 -14.54 -32.99
N THR A 64 -6.21 -15.78 -33.13
CA THR A 64 -6.04 -16.47 -34.41
C THR A 64 -6.94 -17.70 -34.44
N THR A 65 -6.58 -18.70 -35.25
CA THR A 65 -7.27 -20.00 -35.27
C THR A 65 -6.47 -21.09 -34.53
N ALA A 66 -5.43 -20.67 -33.81
CA ALA A 66 -4.56 -21.54 -33.04
C ALA A 66 -5.09 -21.64 -31.62
N ALA A 67 -5.03 -22.83 -31.03
CA ALA A 67 -5.33 -23.01 -29.61
C ALA A 67 -4.13 -22.58 -28.74
N GLY A 68 -4.42 -22.25 -27.48
CA GLY A 68 -3.41 -21.91 -26.47
C GLY A 68 -3.10 -20.42 -26.35
N GLU A 69 -3.87 -19.56 -27.01
CA GLU A 69 -3.69 -18.11 -27.01
C GLU A 69 -4.16 -17.49 -25.70
N GLU A 70 -3.48 -16.45 -25.24
CA GLU A 70 -3.89 -15.66 -24.09
C GLU A 70 -5.18 -14.91 -24.43
N ILE A 71 -6.20 -15.06 -23.59
CA ILE A 71 -7.51 -14.44 -23.75
C ILE A 71 -7.60 -13.16 -22.93
N ALA A 72 -7.18 -13.23 -21.66
CA ALA A 72 -7.35 -12.17 -20.70
C ALA A 72 -6.29 -12.25 -19.60
N TYR A 73 -5.97 -11.10 -19.03
CA TYR A 73 -5.31 -11.03 -17.74
C TYR A 73 -6.36 -10.87 -16.65
N MET A 74 -6.10 -11.44 -15.48
CA MET A 74 -6.97 -11.30 -14.33
C MET A 74 -6.15 -11.06 -13.07
N SER A 75 -6.53 -10.08 -12.25
CA SER A 75 -5.82 -9.75 -11.00
C SER A 75 -6.73 -9.85 -9.79
N LEU A 76 -6.17 -10.26 -8.65
CA LEU A 76 -6.85 -10.23 -7.35
C LEU A 76 -6.63 -8.85 -6.70
N ASP A 77 -7.65 -8.00 -6.71
CA ASP A 77 -7.52 -6.57 -6.37
C ASP A 77 -7.99 -6.23 -4.95
N SER A 78 -8.79 -7.12 -4.36
CA SER A 78 -9.27 -7.06 -2.98
C SER A 78 -9.48 -8.48 -2.46
N GLY A 79 -9.20 -8.70 -1.18
CA GLY A 79 -9.24 -10.00 -0.53
C GLY A 79 -7.87 -10.48 -0.07
N GLU A 80 -7.84 -11.58 0.68
CA GLU A 80 -6.60 -12.25 1.07
C GLU A 80 -6.12 -13.15 -0.08
N GLY A 81 -4.81 -13.43 -0.12
CA GLY A 81 -4.25 -14.38 -1.08
C GLY A 81 -4.96 -15.74 -1.01
N MET A 82 -5.33 -16.27 -2.17
CA MET A 82 -6.14 -17.49 -2.29
C MET A 82 -5.27 -18.69 -2.64
N SER A 83 -5.68 -19.90 -2.26
CA SER A 83 -5.02 -21.10 -2.77
C SER A 83 -5.68 -21.57 -4.06
N TRP A 84 -4.88 -21.98 -5.07
CA TRP A 84 -5.43 -22.64 -6.26
C TRP A 84 -6.20 -23.93 -5.93
N ALA A 85 -5.97 -24.53 -4.76
CA ALA A 85 -6.76 -25.67 -4.28
C ALA A 85 -8.20 -25.30 -3.87
N THR A 86 -8.49 -24.03 -3.60
CA THR A 86 -9.80 -23.58 -3.08
C THR A 86 -10.65 -22.83 -4.09
N VAL A 87 -10.08 -22.41 -5.22
CA VAL A 87 -10.79 -21.62 -6.24
C VAL A 87 -10.99 -22.37 -7.55
N ILE A 88 -12.06 -22.01 -8.26
CA ILE A 88 -12.37 -22.40 -9.63
C ILE A 88 -12.50 -21.12 -10.46
N VAL A 89 -11.79 -21.04 -11.57
CA VAL A 89 -11.98 -19.99 -12.59
C VAL A 89 -12.80 -20.57 -13.73
N GLN A 90 -13.84 -19.87 -14.18
CA GLN A 90 -14.62 -20.23 -15.36
C GLN A 90 -14.66 -19.08 -16.36
N VAL A 91 -14.56 -19.39 -17.64
CA VAL A 91 -14.70 -18.41 -18.72
C VAL A 91 -15.88 -18.76 -19.61
N SER A 92 -16.65 -17.74 -20.01
CA SER A 92 -17.60 -17.81 -21.12
C SER A 92 -17.05 -16.95 -22.24
N THR A 93 -16.87 -17.55 -23.42
CA THR A 93 -16.53 -16.83 -24.65
C THR A 93 -17.72 -16.80 -25.60
N GLN A 94 -17.87 -15.73 -26.38
CA GLN A 94 -18.90 -15.58 -27.41
C GLN A 94 -20.35 -15.81 -26.91
N ASN A 95 -20.65 -15.43 -25.67
CA ASN A 95 -21.93 -15.72 -25.01
C ASN A 95 -22.25 -17.23 -24.88
N GLY A 96 -21.23 -18.08 -24.95
CA GLY A 96 -21.32 -19.52 -24.79
C GLY A 96 -21.47 -19.97 -23.34
N PRO A 97 -21.57 -21.28 -23.09
CA PRO A 97 -21.57 -21.81 -21.73
C PRO A 97 -20.25 -21.51 -21.01
N TYR A 98 -20.31 -21.37 -19.69
CA TYR A 98 -19.11 -21.27 -18.86
C TYR A 98 -18.31 -22.59 -18.89
N LEU A 99 -17.02 -22.47 -19.21
CA LEU A 99 -16.04 -23.54 -19.20
C LEU A 99 -15.14 -23.36 -17.98
N GLU A 100 -14.87 -24.44 -17.23
CA GLU A 100 -13.89 -24.42 -16.15
C GLU A 100 -12.48 -24.37 -16.73
N CYS A 101 -11.66 -23.42 -16.26
CA CYS A 101 -10.28 -23.33 -16.64
C CYS A 101 -9.42 -24.26 -15.78
N THR A 102 -8.47 -24.93 -16.42
CA THR A 102 -7.46 -25.73 -15.74
C THR A 102 -6.61 -24.82 -14.84
N ASN A 103 -6.57 -25.08 -13.54
CA ASN A 103 -5.72 -24.34 -12.61
C ASN A 103 -4.21 -24.55 -12.92
N PRO A 104 -3.33 -23.61 -12.52
CA PRO A 104 -1.91 -23.61 -12.91
C PRO A 104 -1.12 -24.86 -12.49
N ASP A 105 -1.60 -25.59 -11.47
CA ASP A 105 -1.00 -26.80 -10.93
C ASP A 105 -1.28 -28.07 -11.75
N LYS A 106 -2.05 -27.96 -12.85
CA LYS A 106 -2.56 -29.10 -13.62
C LYS A 106 -2.21 -29.04 -15.11
N ALA A 107 -2.19 -30.21 -15.73
CA ALA A 107 -2.00 -30.32 -17.17
C ALA A 107 -3.22 -29.74 -17.91
N VAL A 108 -2.96 -28.79 -18.81
CA VAL A 108 -3.96 -28.08 -19.62
C VAL A 108 -4.92 -29.05 -20.32
N ASP A 109 -6.22 -28.84 -20.13
CA ASP A 109 -7.28 -29.61 -20.77
C ASP A 109 -7.84 -28.92 -22.04
N THR A 110 -8.96 -29.41 -22.55
CA THR A 110 -9.56 -28.93 -23.80
C THR A 110 -10.25 -27.56 -23.69
N GLY A 111 -10.44 -27.01 -22.49
CA GLY A 111 -11.20 -25.78 -22.26
C GLY A 111 -10.30 -24.55 -22.30
N CYS A 112 -10.12 -23.93 -21.14
CA CYS A 112 -9.17 -22.84 -20.90
C CYS A 112 -8.15 -23.27 -19.84
N ALA A 113 -7.07 -22.52 -19.68
CA ALA A 113 -6.09 -22.71 -18.61
C ALA A 113 -5.74 -21.38 -17.97
N VAL A 114 -5.48 -21.41 -16.67
CA VAL A 114 -4.89 -20.30 -15.94
C VAL A 114 -3.39 -20.55 -15.83
N VAL A 115 -2.59 -19.54 -16.15
CA VAL A 115 -1.14 -19.53 -15.98
C VAL A 115 -0.80 -18.50 -14.91
N ASP A 116 0.14 -18.89 -14.06
CA ASP A 116 0.51 -18.16 -12.86
C ASP A 116 2.03 -18.31 -12.62
N ASN A 117 2.58 -17.65 -11.60
CA ASN A 117 3.99 -17.65 -11.25
C ASN A 117 4.53 -19.03 -10.76
N GLY A 118 3.62 -19.97 -10.45
CA GLY A 118 3.93 -21.34 -10.05
C GLY A 118 4.16 -21.56 -8.55
N ASP A 119 3.82 -20.61 -7.68
CA ASP A 119 3.96 -20.71 -6.23
C ASP A 119 2.82 -21.48 -5.53
N GLY A 120 1.73 -21.77 -6.27
CA GLY A 120 0.61 -22.57 -5.78
C GLY A 120 -0.49 -21.77 -5.06
N SER A 121 -0.38 -20.44 -5.07
CA SER A 121 -1.36 -19.49 -4.58
C SER A 121 -1.64 -18.41 -5.62
N TRP A 122 -2.72 -17.66 -5.40
CA TRP A 122 -3.01 -16.43 -6.10
C TRP A 122 -2.93 -15.30 -5.08
N ALA A 123 -1.80 -14.60 -5.06
CA ALA A 123 -1.53 -13.52 -4.13
C ALA A 123 -2.32 -12.25 -4.45
N PHE A 124 -2.44 -11.37 -3.45
CA PHE A 124 -3.02 -10.05 -3.66
C PHE A 124 -2.14 -9.22 -4.62
N GLY A 125 -2.76 -8.57 -5.59
CA GLY A 125 -2.09 -7.79 -6.63
C GLY A 125 -1.39 -8.63 -7.71
N GLU A 126 -1.46 -9.96 -7.61
CA GLU A 126 -0.91 -10.86 -8.63
C GLU A 126 -1.86 -10.98 -9.82
N GLU A 127 -1.27 -10.84 -11.00
CA GLU A 127 -1.93 -11.03 -12.29
C GLU A 127 -1.70 -12.44 -12.80
N VAL A 128 -2.80 -13.11 -13.17
CA VAL A 128 -2.82 -14.44 -13.77
C VAL A 128 -3.30 -14.35 -15.20
N ILE A 129 -2.82 -15.26 -16.04
CA ILE A 129 -3.16 -15.27 -17.46
C ILE A 129 -4.22 -16.33 -17.71
N ILE A 130 -5.37 -15.92 -18.25
CA ILE A 130 -6.36 -16.85 -18.79
C ILE A 130 -6.04 -17.06 -20.25
N LYS A 131 -5.74 -18.30 -20.62
CA LYS A 131 -5.48 -18.70 -22.01
C LYS A 131 -6.41 -19.81 -22.44
N GLU A 132 -6.47 -20.01 -23.75
CA GLU A 132 -7.12 -21.17 -24.33
C GLU A 132 -6.41 -22.47 -23.92
N GLY A 133 -7.18 -23.54 -23.83
CA GLY A 133 -6.70 -24.89 -23.64
C GLY A 133 -6.27 -25.48 -24.98
N THR A 134 -6.65 -26.73 -25.24
CA THR A 134 -6.41 -27.34 -26.56
C THR A 134 -7.48 -27.03 -27.60
N SER A 135 -8.56 -26.33 -27.23
CA SER A 135 -9.58 -25.85 -28.15
C SER A 135 -9.47 -24.34 -28.27
N ASP A 136 -9.64 -23.85 -29.49
CA ASP A 136 -9.76 -22.43 -29.80
C ASP A 136 -11.15 -21.94 -29.32
N LEU A 137 -11.15 -20.95 -28.44
CA LEU A 137 -12.34 -20.37 -27.79
C LEU A 137 -12.74 -19.03 -28.42
N CYS A 138 -11.83 -18.40 -29.16
CA CYS A 138 -11.98 -17.08 -29.76
C CYS A 138 -11.82 -17.09 -31.30
N ASP A 139 -12.16 -18.22 -31.94
CA ASP A 139 -11.99 -18.50 -33.38
C ASP A 139 -12.47 -17.38 -34.32
N GLY A 140 -11.53 -16.81 -35.09
CA GLY A 140 -11.79 -16.13 -36.36
C GLY A 140 -12.67 -14.88 -36.28
N VAL A 141 -12.94 -14.39 -35.08
CA VAL A 141 -13.73 -13.21 -34.79
C VAL A 141 -12.79 -12.13 -34.31
N GLY A 142 -12.63 -11.05 -35.09
CA GLY A 142 -11.80 -9.91 -34.70
C GLY A 142 -12.25 -9.20 -33.42
N VAL A 143 -13.29 -9.68 -32.74
CA VAL A 143 -13.66 -9.31 -31.38
C VAL A 143 -14.12 -10.57 -30.63
N CYS A 144 -13.40 -10.98 -29.59
CA CYS A 144 -13.78 -12.02 -28.64
C CYS A 144 -14.55 -11.46 -27.45
N THR A 145 -15.81 -11.87 -27.28
CA THR A 145 -16.59 -11.49 -26.09
C THR A 145 -16.29 -12.44 -24.95
N VAL A 146 -15.82 -11.93 -23.81
CA VAL A 146 -15.33 -12.73 -22.67
C VAL A 146 -16.03 -12.31 -21.38
N GLN A 147 -16.43 -13.30 -20.57
CA GLN A 147 -16.92 -13.10 -19.22
C GLN A 147 -16.31 -14.15 -18.29
N VAL A 148 -15.84 -13.73 -17.11
CA VAL A 148 -15.11 -14.60 -16.18
C VAL A 148 -15.86 -14.73 -14.86
N LYS A 149 -15.82 -15.92 -14.28
CA LYS A 149 -16.30 -16.23 -12.93
C LYS A 149 -15.21 -16.81 -12.06
N VAL A 150 -15.25 -16.45 -10.78
CA VAL A 150 -14.50 -17.12 -9.72
C VAL A 150 -15.49 -17.75 -8.76
N LEU A 151 -15.28 -19.01 -8.43
CA LEU A 151 -16.10 -19.75 -7.49
C LEU A 151 -15.26 -20.43 -6.42
N ASP A 152 -15.87 -20.61 -5.24
CA ASP A 152 -15.33 -21.47 -4.20
C ASP A 152 -15.47 -22.94 -4.62
N ARG A 153 -14.35 -23.68 -4.62
CA ARG A 153 -14.29 -25.07 -5.10
C ARG A 153 -15.11 -26.04 -4.23
N SER A 154 -15.23 -25.76 -2.93
CA SER A 154 -15.89 -26.66 -1.99
C SER A 154 -17.41 -26.55 -2.03
N THR A 155 -17.92 -25.36 -2.32
CA THR A 155 -19.34 -25.02 -2.26
C THR A 155 -19.95 -24.67 -3.60
N ASN A 156 -19.15 -24.42 -4.64
CA ASN A 156 -19.55 -23.79 -5.90
C ASN A 156 -20.25 -22.44 -5.69
N LYS A 157 -19.98 -21.75 -4.59
CA LYS A 157 -20.51 -20.40 -4.34
C LYS A 157 -19.77 -19.41 -5.23
N LEU A 158 -20.52 -18.51 -5.87
CA LEU A 158 -19.94 -17.42 -6.65
C LEU A 158 -19.17 -16.47 -5.74
N ILE A 159 -17.91 -16.23 -6.08
CA ILE A 159 -17.02 -15.24 -5.44
C ILE A 159 -17.07 -13.95 -6.24
N TYR A 160 -16.91 -14.05 -7.56
CA TYR A 160 -16.86 -12.92 -8.48
C TYR A 160 -17.42 -13.30 -9.85
N GLU A 161 -18.07 -12.34 -10.53
CA GLU A 161 -18.47 -12.43 -11.93
C GLU A 161 -18.16 -11.09 -12.61
N SER A 162 -17.33 -11.12 -13.65
CA SER A 162 -16.98 -9.91 -14.40
C SER A 162 -18.18 -9.40 -15.21
N SER A 163 -18.14 -8.12 -15.59
CA SER A 163 -18.92 -7.66 -16.73
C SER A 163 -18.50 -8.43 -17.99
N GLN A 164 -19.40 -8.46 -18.97
CA GLN A 164 -19.07 -8.97 -20.29
C GLN A 164 -18.15 -7.97 -21.01
N ASN A 165 -16.94 -8.42 -21.32
CA ASN A 165 -15.91 -7.64 -22.00
C ASN A 165 -15.83 -8.03 -23.48
N SER A 166 -15.48 -7.09 -24.34
CA SER A 166 -15.27 -7.34 -25.78
C SER A 166 -13.82 -7.02 -26.12
N PHE A 167 -13.02 -8.06 -26.33
CA PHE A 167 -11.60 -7.98 -26.61
C PHE A 167 -11.36 -8.06 -28.10
N SER A 168 -10.55 -7.17 -28.66
CA SER A 168 -10.29 -7.11 -30.10
C SER A 168 -9.15 -8.02 -30.57
N GLY A 169 -8.30 -8.51 -29.68
CA GLY A 169 -7.07 -9.23 -30.01
C GLY A 169 -6.09 -8.28 -30.70
N GLY A 170 -4.93 -8.03 -30.10
CA GLY A 170 -4.00 -6.99 -30.56
C GLY A 170 -3.78 -6.99 -32.08
N SER A 171 -4.09 -5.87 -32.75
CA SER A 171 -3.85 -5.71 -34.20
C SER A 171 -2.37 -5.43 -34.45
N ASN A 172 -1.57 -6.47 -34.73
CA ASN A 172 -0.22 -6.29 -35.25
C ASN A 172 -0.05 -6.98 -36.61
N ASN A 173 0.23 -6.16 -37.63
CA ASN A 173 0.65 -6.60 -38.95
C ASN A 173 1.78 -7.63 -38.84
N ALA A 174 1.55 -8.81 -39.42
CA ALA A 174 2.43 -9.97 -39.37
C ALA A 174 3.86 -9.69 -39.87
N GLY A 175 4.86 -10.14 -39.10
CA GLY A 175 6.25 -10.16 -39.59
C GLY A 175 7.39 -10.55 -38.64
N GLY A 176 7.23 -11.57 -37.78
CA GLY A 176 8.35 -12.46 -37.41
C GLY A 176 8.99 -12.33 -36.02
N GLY A 177 8.99 -13.46 -35.29
CA GLY A 177 9.95 -13.80 -34.24
C GLY A 177 9.63 -13.26 -32.85
N SER A 178 9.65 -14.13 -31.85
CA SER A 178 9.70 -13.76 -30.43
C SER A 178 10.80 -12.73 -30.19
N THR A 179 10.44 -11.47 -30.08
CA THR A 179 11.29 -10.38 -29.59
C THR A 179 10.68 -9.89 -28.29
N ALA A 180 11.55 -9.56 -27.32
CA ALA A 180 11.19 -8.79 -26.15
C ALA A 180 10.24 -7.64 -26.52
N SER A 181 9.32 -7.28 -25.63
CA SER A 181 8.51 -6.07 -25.71
C SER A 181 9.41 -4.89 -26.10
N THR A 182 9.46 -4.55 -27.38
CA THR A 182 10.18 -3.37 -27.86
C THR A 182 9.30 -2.18 -27.51
N TYR A 183 9.61 -1.56 -26.36
CA TYR A 183 9.04 -0.28 -25.99
C TYR A 183 9.41 0.76 -27.06
N ASP A 184 8.42 1.55 -27.48
CA ASP A 184 8.71 2.72 -28.32
C ASP A 184 9.40 3.76 -27.45
N CYS A 185 10.68 4.01 -27.71
CA CYS A 185 11.48 4.97 -26.95
C CYS A 185 11.23 6.43 -27.35
N GLY A 186 10.48 6.66 -28.44
CA GLY A 186 10.30 7.97 -29.06
C GLY A 186 11.61 8.63 -29.53
N ASP A 187 11.53 9.91 -29.89
CA ASP A 187 12.68 10.72 -30.37
C ASP A 187 13.40 11.47 -29.23
N ALA A 188 12.95 11.29 -27.99
CA ALA A 188 13.44 12.03 -26.83
C ALA A 188 14.85 11.60 -26.41
N THR A 189 15.78 12.57 -26.41
CA THR A 189 17.16 12.34 -25.95
C THR A 189 17.37 12.68 -24.48
N SER A 190 16.48 13.48 -23.88
CA SER A 190 16.57 13.83 -22.46
C SER A 190 15.20 14.12 -21.84
N VAL A 191 14.98 13.61 -20.61
CA VAL A 191 13.83 13.95 -19.74
C VAL A 191 14.37 14.48 -18.42
N LYS A 192 13.79 15.56 -17.91
CA LYS A 192 14.15 16.17 -16.63
C LYS A 192 13.00 16.05 -15.65
N ILE A 193 13.29 15.47 -14.49
CA ILE A 193 12.36 15.25 -13.40
C ILE A 193 12.90 15.96 -12.17
N ALA A 194 12.06 16.68 -11.46
CA ALA A 194 12.44 17.17 -10.14
C ALA A 194 11.29 17.37 -9.17
N GLY A 195 11.57 17.24 -7.88
CA GLY A 195 10.62 17.62 -6.84
C GLY A 195 10.76 16.83 -5.56
N SER A 196 9.67 16.19 -5.15
CA SER A 196 9.56 15.53 -3.85
C SER A 196 10.67 14.51 -3.58
N SER A 197 11.38 14.67 -2.45
CA SER A 197 12.34 13.68 -1.94
C SER A 197 11.71 12.30 -1.68
N THR A 198 10.38 12.25 -1.56
CA THR A 198 9.65 10.98 -1.43
C THR A 198 9.36 10.33 -2.78
N VAL A 199 9.11 11.09 -3.83
CA VAL A 199 8.90 10.47 -5.16
C VAL A 199 10.25 10.07 -5.78
N LEU A 200 11.34 10.71 -5.33
CA LEU A 200 12.70 10.52 -5.83
C LEU A 200 13.12 9.04 -5.98
N PRO A 201 12.96 8.14 -5.00
CA PRO A 201 13.38 6.74 -5.16
C PRO A 201 12.62 6.02 -6.29
N LEU A 202 11.33 6.30 -6.45
CA LEU A 202 10.51 5.74 -7.54
C LEU A 202 10.92 6.31 -8.90
N ALA A 203 11.17 7.63 -8.97
CA ALA A 203 11.62 8.28 -10.19
C ALA A 203 13.02 7.78 -10.62
N GLU A 204 13.92 7.53 -9.67
CA GLU A 204 15.27 6.99 -9.93
C GLU A 204 15.23 5.55 -10.43
N ILE A 205 14.48 4.65 -9.76
CA ILE A 205 14.39 3.25 -10.20
C ILE A 205 13.73 3.13 -11.58
N TRP A 206 12.73 3.98 -11.86
CA TRP A 206 12.14 4.06 -13.19
C TRP A 206 13.11 4.61 -14.22
N ALA A 207 13.87 5.66 -13.90
CA ALA A 207 14.87 6.21 -14.80
C ALA A 207 15.99 5.20 -15.14
N GLU A 208 16.46 4.44 -14.14
CA GLU A 208 17.50 3.41 -14.31
C GLU A 208 17.01 2.27 -15.21
N ASN A 209 15.84 1.70 -14.93
CA ASN A 209 15.32 0.58 -15.71
C ASN A 209 14.89 1.02 -17.12
N TYR A 210 14.35 2.23 -17.29
CA TYR A 210 14.06 2.78 -18.61
C TYR A 210 15.34 2.99 -19.43
N LYS A 211 16.48 3.29 -18.80
CA LYS A 211 17.77 3.46 -19.50
C LYS A 211 18.25 2.17 -20.16
N ASP A 212 17.98 1.02 -19.53
CA ASP A 212 18.33 -0.29 -20.09
C ASP A 212 17.49 -0.64 -21.32
N ILE A 213 16.28 -0.09 -21.39
CA ILE A 213 15.32 -0.29 -22.49
C ILE A 213 15.56 0.70 -23.62
N CYS A 214 15.74 1.98 -23.26
CA CYS A 214 15.91 3.12 -24.15
C CYS A 214 17.26 3.80 -23.91
N PRO A 215 18.37 3.20 -24.37
CA PRO A 215 19.73 3.64 -24.03
C PRO A 215 20.10 5.01 -24.61
N ASP A 216 19.35 5.53 -25.58
CA ASP A 216 19.57 6.86 -26.17
C ASP A 216 18.88 7.99 -25.39
N THR A 217 17.91 7.67 -24.53
CA THR A 217 17.24 8.64 -23.66
C THR A 217 18.01 8.80 -22.35
N THR A 218 18.20 10.04 -21.89
CA THR A 218 18.83 10.34 -20.60
C THR A 218 17.81 10.97 -19.67
N ILE A 219 17.46 10.29 -18.59
CA ILE A 219 16.55 10.82 -17.57
C ILE A 219 17.37 11.36 -16.41
N THR A 220 17.19 12.64 -16.10
CA THR A 220 17.83 13.29 -14.94
C THR A 220 16.78 13.52 -13.87
N VAL A 221 17.02 13.00 -12.67
CA VAL A 221 16.10 13.11 -11.54
C VAL A 221 16.77 13.92 -10.43
N GLU A 222 16.07 14.92 -9.89
CA GLU A 222 16.57 15.80 -8.82
C GLU A 222 15.55 15.97 -7.69
N GLY A 223 15.99 15.87 -6.43
CA GLY A 223 15.18 16.23 -5.28
C GLY A 223 14.93 17.74 -5.14
N GLY A 224 14.27 18.15 -4.04
CA GLY A 224 14.00 19.57 -3.74
C GLY A 224 12.65 19.85 -3.06
N GLY A 225 11.81 18.83 -2.87
CA GLY A 225 10.50 18.92 -2.23
C GLY A 225 9.36 19.24 -3.20
N SER A 226 8.13 18.92 -2.80
CA SER A 226 6.93 19.04 -3.65
C SER A 226 6.67 20.46 -4.16
N SER A 227 6.97 21.51 -3.37
CA SER A 227 6.84 22.90 -3.83
C SER A 227 7.95 23.34 -4.80
N ALA A 228 9.10 22.64 -4.85
CA ALA A 228 10.09 22.83 -5.90
C ALA A 228 9.62 22.15 -7.18
N GLY A 229 9.13 20.91 -7.12
CA GLY A 229 8.56 20.20 -8.27
C GLY A 229 7.42 20.98 -8.93
N ALA A 230 6.42 21.39 -8.15
CA ALA A 230 5.31 22.25 -8.60
C ALA A 230 5.78 23.52 -9.30
N GLY A 231 6.83 24.17 -8.76
CA GLY A 231 7.36 25.39 -9.35
C GLY A 231 8.15 25.15 -10.63
N ARG A 232 9.00 24.12 -10.65
CA ARG A 232 9.90 23.85 -11.78
C ARG A 232 9.13 23.35 -13.00
N VAL A 233 8.08 22.52 -12.84
CA VAL A 233 7.23 22.13 -13.97
C VAL A 233 6.46 23.33 -14.56
N CYS A 234 6.05 24.28 -13.72
CA CYS A 234 5.47 25.55 -14.14
C CYS A 234 6.50 26.62 -14.58
N ALA A 235 7.76 26.24 -14.83
CA ALA A 235 8.85 27.15 -15.21
C ALA A 235 9.04 28.38 -14.28
N ASN A 236 8.73 28.24 -12.98
CA ASN A 236 8.94 29.28 -11.99
C ASN A 236 10.42 29.39 -11.61
N SER A 237 11.10 30.41 -12.13
CA SER A 237 12.53 30.65 -11.91
C SER A 237 12.92 30.84 -10.44
N ALA A 238 11.98 31.19 -9.55
CA ALA A 238 12.22 31.26 -8.11
C ALA A 238 12.35 29.88 -7.44
N LYS A 239 11.97 28.80 -8.14
CA LYS A 239 11.98 27.42 -7.64
C LYS A 239 13.07 26.55 -8.27
N GLY A 240 13.74 27.04 -9.32
CA GLY A 240 14.86 26.35 -9.94
C GLY A 240 14.78 26.37 -11.47
N THR A 241 15.56 25.51 -12.10
CA THR A 241 15.53 25.33 -13.56
C THR A 241 14.27 24.57 -13.96
N PRO A 242 13.57 24.97 -15.05
CA PRO A 242 12.39 24.24 -15.52
C PRO A 242 12.67 22.77 -15.79
N VAL A 243 11.66 21.93 -15.56
CA VAL A 243 11.69 20.47 -15.76
C VAL A 243 10.47 20.02 -16.53
N ASP A 244 10.53 18.82 -17.09
CA ASP A 244 9.44 18.22 -17.86
C ASP A 244 8.40 17.58 -16.92
N ILE A 245 8.87 17.02 -15.80
CA ILE A 245 8.05 16.36 -14.78
C ILE A 245 8.34 16.95 -13.40
N GLY A 246 7.30 17.41 -12.73
CA GLY A 246 7.32 17.93 -11.36
C GLY A 246 6.79 16.91 -10.36
N ASP A 247 7.69 16.36 -9.54
CA ASP A 247 7.36 15.33 -8.54
C ASP A 247 6.76 15.93 -7.28
N MET A 248 5.65 15.36 -6.80
CA MET A 248 4.92 15.88 -5.63
C MET A 248 4.37 14.74 -4.78
N SER A 249 4.60 14.80 -3.47
CA SER A 249 4.05 13.86 -2.48
C SER A 249 2.79 14.41 -1.76
N ARG A 250 2.08 15.29 -2.47
CA ARG A 250 0.83 15.95 -2.08
C ARG A 250 0.17 16.57 -3.31
N ASN A 251 -1.11 16.90 -3.22
CA ASN A 251 -1.79 17.61 -4.29
C ASN A 251 -1.33 19.09 -4.39
N TRP A 252 -1.67 19.77 -5.49
CA TRP A 252 -1.36 21.19 -5.73
C TRP A 252 -1.93 22.09 -4.63
N LYS A 253 -1.17 23.13 -4.24
CA LYS A 253 -1.72 24.20 -3.41
C LYS A 253 -2.54 25.13 -4.32
N SER A 254 -3.61 25.71 -3.78
CA SER A 254 -4.43 26.70 -4.48
C SER A 254 -3.66 27.96 -4.91
N SER A 255 -2.47 28.20 -4.34
CA SER A 255 -1.57 29.28 -4.72
C SER A 255 -0.56 28.90 -5.82
N GLU A 256 -0.45 27.61 -6.15
CA GLU A 256 0.49 27.06 -7.14
C GLU A 256 -0.19 26.78 -8.49
N ALA A 257 -1.37 26.16 -8.48
CA ALA A 257 -2.15 25.86 -9.69
C ALA A 257 -3.66 25.85 -9.41
N THR A 258 -4.47 25.92 -10.46
CA THR A 258 -5.93 25.72 -10.42
C THR A 258 -6.29 24.42 -11.13
N GLU A 259 -7.15 23.62 -10.50
CA GLU A 259 -7.63 22.36 -11.06
C GLU A 259 -8.55 22.61 -12.26
N GLY A 260 -8.29 21.89 -13.35
CA GLY A 260 -9.15 21.77 -14.53
C GLY A 260 -9.90 20.44 -14.53
N ASN A 261 -10.22 19.93 -15.72
CA ASN A 261 -10.89 18.64 -15.85
C ASN A 261 -9.86 17.51 -15.97
N ASN A 262 -10.24 16.30 -15.53
CA ASN A 262 -9.49 15.07 -15.73
C ASN A 262 -8.02 15.10 -15.21
N GLY A 263 -7.76 15.78 -14.10
CA GLY A 263 -6.41 15.86 -13.52
C GLY A 263 -5.46 16.83 -14.25
N ILE A 264 -5.97 17.67 -15.15
CA ILE A 264 -5.21 18.77 -15.74
C ILE A 264 -5.22 19.95 -14.76
N TRP A 265 -4.07 20.58 -14.56
CA TRP A 265 -3.89 21.76 -13.71
C TRP A 265 -3.28 22.92 -14.50
N SER A 266 -3.75 24.13 -14.24
CA SER A 266 -3.19 25.35 -14.84
C SER A 266 -2.31 26.09 -13.86
N CYS A 267 -1.05 26.32 -14.22
CA CYS A 267 -0.07 26.99 -13.39
C CYS A 267 -0.47 28.45 -13.05
N LEU A 268 -0.35 28.83 -11.78
CA LEU A 268 -0.61 30.21 -11.30
C LEU A 268 0.66 31.02 -11.02
N LYS A 269 1.82 30.35 -11.01
CA LYS A 269 3.15 30.93 -10.75
C LYS A 269 4.15 30.42 -11.77
N GLY A 270 5.12 31.24 -12.15
CA GLY A 270 6.03 30.94 -13.24
C GLY A 270 5.40 31.30 -14.58
N ASP A 271 5.42 30.38 -15.53
CA ASP A 271 4.72 30.51 -16.80
C ASP A 271 3.25 30.03 -16.65
N THR A 272 2.32 30.98 -16.72
CA THR A 272 0.89 30.72 -16.54
C THR A 272 0.19 30.19 -17.80
N SER A 273 0.90 30.06 -18.94
CA SER A 273 0.34 29.33 -20.09
C SER A 273 0.54 27.82 -20.00
N ILE A 274 1.40 27.35 -19.10
CA ILE A 274 1.64 25.91 -18.90
C ILE A 274 0.42 25.27 -18.23
N THR A 275 -0.03 24.18 -18.84
CA THR A 275 -0.91 23.20 -18.21
C THR A 275 -0.14 21.92 -17.93
N VAL A 276 -0.50 21.26 -16.85
CA VAL A 276 0.15 20.02 -16.42
C VAL A 276 -0.87 18.93 -16.18
N THR A 277 -0.57 17.72 -16.61
CA THR A 277 -1.37 16.53 -16.33
C THR A 277 -0.78 15.85 -15.10
N GLN A 278 -1.58 15.77 -14.03
CA GLN A 278 -1.20 15.11 -12.80
C GLN A 278 -1.53 13.61 -12.88
N LEU A 279 -0.49 12.79 -12.73
CA LEU A 279 -0.62 11.35 -12.61
C LEU A 279 -0.26 10.93 -11.19
N GLN A 280 -1.16 10.23 -10.52
CA GLN A 280 -0.82 9.52 -9.30
C GLN A 280 0.00 8.30 -9.71
N VAL A 281 1.15 8.08 -9.08
CA VAL A 281 2.10 7.03 -9.47
C VAL A 281 2.21 5.91 -8.45
N ALA A 282 1.97 6.22 -7.18
CA ALA A 282 1.96 5.26 -6.09
C ALA A 282 1.31 5.89 -4.85
N VAL A 283 1.18 5.11 -3.79
CA VAL A 283 0.82 5.60 -2.46
C VAL A 283 1.92 5.23 -1.48
N ASP A 284 2.39 6.21 -0.72
CA ASP A 284 3.36 6.00 0.36
C ASP A 284 2.65 5.95 1.71
N GLY A 285 3.14 5.10 2.61
CA GLY A 285 2.61 4.92 3.95
C GLY A 285 3.76 4.75 4.93
N LEU A 286 3.73 5.49 6.05
CA LEU A 286 4.69 5.37 7.15
C LEU A 286 4.03 4.66 8.32
N SER A 287 4.66 3.61 8.82
CA SER A 287 4.17 2.90 10.01
C SER A 287 4.92 3.35 11.24
N VAL A 288 4.20 3.73 12.29
CA VAL A 288 4.76 3.88 13.64
C VAL A 288 4.69 2.53 14.32
N VAL A 289 5.83 2.00 14.75
CA VAL A 289 5.99 0.60 15.13
C VAL A 289 6.76 0.40 16.42
N PHE A 290 6.58 -0.77 17.01
CA PHE A 290 7.29 -1.22 18.21
C PHE A 290 7.33 -2.75 18.24
N LYS A 291 8.19 -3.31 19.09
CA LYS A 291 8.24 -4.75 19.32
C LYS A 291 6.93 -5.28 19.86
N LYS A 292 6.37 -6.30 19.20
CA LYS A 292 5.16 -6.99 19.61
C LYS A 292 5.29 -7.58 21.01
N GLY A 293 4.31 -7.30 21.88
CA GLY A 293 4.32 -7.68 23.29
C GLY A 293 5.33 -6.91 24.16
N GLY A 294 5.97 -5.87 23.63
CA GLY A 294 6.79 -4.95 24.42
C GLY A 294 5.97 -4.02 25.33
N ASN A 295 6.67 -3.23 26.13
CA ASN A 295 6.06 -2.19 26.95
C ASN A 295 5.44 -1.09 26.09
N ALA A 296 6.11 -0.71 24.99
CA ALA A 296 5.57 0.25 24.01
C ALA A 296 4.27 -0.26 23.38
N ASP A 297 4.24 -1.52 22.92
CA ASP A 297 3.04 -2.16 22.35
C ASP A 297 1.89 -2.20 23.34
N THR A 298 2.17 -2.66 24.56
CA THR A 298 1.16 -2.74 25.61
C THR A 298 0.59 -1.36 25.93
N CYS A 299 1.44 -0.35 26.08
CA CYS A 299 1.01 1.03 26.32
C CYS A 299 0.13 1.55 25.19
N VAL A 300 0.64 1.56 23.96
CA VAL A 300 -0.05 2.19 22.83
C VAL A 300 -1.31 1.43 22.43
N ASN A 301 -1.23 0.12 22.25
CA ASN A 301 -2.35 -0.65 21.70
C ASN A 301 -3.36 -1.11 22.76
N THR A 302 -2.94 -1.30 24.02
CA THR A 302 -3.86 -1.79 25.07
C THR A 302 -4.40 -0.65 25.94
N HIS A 303 -3.56 0.31 26.32
CA HIS A 303 -3.94 1.36 27.28
C HIS A 303 -4.40 2.66 26.60
N LEU A 304 -3.74 3.06 25.51
CA LEU A 304 -4.08 4.29 24.79
C LEU A 304 -5.07 4.06 23.63
N GLY A 305 -5.00 2.90 22.97
CA GLY A 305 -5.79 2.59 21.77
C GLY A 305 -5.29 3.29 20.49
N GLY A 306 -4.08 3.85 20.52
CA GLY A 306 -3.48 4.61 19.43
C GLY A 306 -2.72 5.85 19.91
N LEU A 307 -2.18 6.61 18.96
CA LEU A 307 -1.45 7.86 19.21
C LEU A 307 -2.00 8.98 18.34
N THR A 308 -2.18 10.16 18.92
CA THR A 308 -2.47 11.37 18.15
C THR A 308 -1.21 11.94 17.51
N VAL A 309 -1.36 12.76 16.48
CA VAL A 309 -0.23 13.50 15.87
C VAL A 309 0.49 14.35 16.92
N ALA A 310 -0.25 14.95 17.87
CA ALA A 310 0.33 15.73 18.95
C ALA A 310 1.17 14.87 19.92
N GLN A 311 0.72 13.66 20.24
CA GLN A 311 1.49 12.70 21.05
C GLN A 311 2.75 12.24 20.30
N LEU A 312 2.65 11.93 19.01
CA LEU A 312 3.81 11.58 18.20
C LEU A 312 4.84 12.72 18.14
N ARG A 313 4.38 13.96 17.92
CA ARG A 313 5.25 15.14 17.98
C ARG A 313 5.95 15.24 19.33
N TRP A 314 5.22 15.06 20.43
CA TRP A 314 5.82 15.08 21.76
C TRP A 314 6.85 13.97 21.95
N ILE A 315 6.58 12.73 21.50
CA ILE A 315 7.50 11.58 21.66
C ILE A 315 8.83 11.82 20.91
N PHE A 316 8.74 12.30 19.67
CA PHE A 316 9.87 12.36 18.73
C PHE A 316 10.62 13.70 18.75
N SER A 317 9.97 14.82 19.11
CA SER A 317 10.60 16.14 19.11
C SER A 317 11.54 16.35 20.30
N ALA A 318 12.61 17.10 20.07
CA ALA A 318 13.47 17.63 21.11
C ALA A 318 12.93 18.95 21.73
N GLU A 319 11.86 19.53 21.18
CA GLU A 319 11.26 20.76 21.71
C GLU A 319 10.71 20.53 23.13
N ALA A 320 11.03 21.46 24.04
CA ALA A 320 10.52 21.44 25.40
C ALA A 320 8.99 21.67 25.45
N ASP A 321 8.46 22.46 24.51
CA ASP A 321 7.03 22.67 24.32
C ASP A 321 6.66 22.26 22.89
N SER A 322 6.11 21.06 22.76
CA SER A 322 5.59 20.54 21.49
C SER A 322 4.12 20.89 21.27
N GLY A 323 3.52 21.75 22.11
CA GLY A 323 2.09 22.04 22.12
C GLY A 323 1.20 20.93 22.70
N TYR A 324 1.80 19.89 23.28
CA TYR A 324 1.12 18.77 23.93
C TYR A 324 1.64 18.61 25.36
N THR A 325 0.72 18.49 26.32
CA THR A 325 1.03 18.20 27.72
C THR A 325 0.54 16.78 28.03
N PRO A 326 1.43 15.85 28.39
CA PRO A 326 1.04 14.50 28.80
C PRO A 326 0.12 14.52 30.02
N SER A 327 -0.75 13.51 30.10
CA SER A 327 -1.81 13.48 31.12
C SER A 327 -1.30 13.17 32.53
N ASN A 328 -0.13 12.54 32.62
CA ASN A 328 0.48 12.06 33.86
C ASN A 328 1.97 12.44 33.94
N ASP A 329 2.34 13.57 33.34
CA ASP A 329 3.69 14.16 33.42
C ASP A 329 4.06 14.44 34.89
N ASP A 330 5.18 13.87 35.33
CA ASP A 330 5.69 14.02 36.70
C ASP A 330 6.57 15.28 36.88
N GLY A 331 6.82 16.01 35.79
CA GLY A 331 7.54 17.28 35.75
C GLY A 331 9.06 17.14 35.69
N ASP A 332 9.59 15.95 35.39
CA ASP A 332 11.00 15.76 35.07
C ASP A 332 11.30 16.10 33.58
N ASN A 333 12.51 15.77 33.08
CA ASN A 333 12.89 16.04 31.68
C ASN A 333 12.95 14.75 30.82
N THR A 334 12.55 13.62 31.38
CA THR A 334 12.60 12.30 30.76
C THR A 334 11.22 12.01 30.18
N LYS A 335 11.15 11.71 28.89
CA LYS A 335 9.88 11.26 28.28
C LYS A 335 9.70 9.78 28.57
N GLU A 336 8.69 9.44 29.34
CA GLU A 336 8.38 8.08 29.79
C GLU A 336 6.99 7.64 29.31
N TRP A 337 6.78 6.33 29.19
CA TRP A 337 5.47 5.82 28.77
C TRP A 337 4.38 6.13 29.80
N SER A 338 4.74 6.18 31.09
CA SER A 338 3.88 6.57 32.21
C SER A 338 3.35 8.00 32.09
N ASP A 339 4.06 8.91 31.41
CA ASP A 339 3.60 10.30 31.19
C ASP A 339 2.32 10.35 30.34
N LEU A 340 2.22 9.47 29.35
CA LEU A 340 1.07 9.40 28.45
C LEU A 340 -0.15 8.78 29.14
N SER A 341 0.06 7.77 29.98
CA SER A 341 -0.96 7.15 30.81
C SER A 341 -0.35 6.44 32.02
N ALA A 342 -0.98 6.59 33.19
CA ALA A 342 -0.57 5.93 34.43
C ALA A 342 -0.67 4.39 34.39
N ASP A 343 -1.39 3.83 33.40
CA ASP A 343 -1.45 2.38 33.19
C ASP A 343 -0.22 1.85 32.41
N CYS A 344 0.58 2.73 31.84
CA CYS A 344 1.81 2.38 31.13
C CYS A 344 3.00 2.23 32.09
N ALA A 345 4.05 1.56 31.60
CA ALA A 345 5.26 1.33 32.39
C ALA A 345 6.02 2.64 32.67
N ASP A 346 6.52 2.78 33.90
CA ASP A 346 7.39 3.88 34.33
C ASP A 346 8.80 3.67 33.78
N ILE A 347 8.96 3.93 32.48
CA ILE A 347 10.18 3.69 31.74
C ILE A 347 10.30 4.68 30.58
N GLY A 348 11.51 5.20 30.39
CA GLY A 348 11.83 6.07 29.25
C GLY A 348 11.44 5.49 27.90
N ILE A 349 11.20 6.37 26.93
CA ILE A 349 10.81 6.03 25.56
C ILE A 349 12.03 6.16 24.62
N PRO A 350 12.79 5.11 24.28
CA PRO A 350 13.79 5.19 23.22
C PRO A 350 13.12 5.38 21.84
N ILE A 351 13.69 6.22 20.98
CA ILE A 351 13.21 6.38 19.59
C ILE A 351 14.19 5.82 18.58
N LYS A 352 13.65 5.17 17.55
CA LYS A 352 14.36 4.59 16.40
C LYS A 352 13.75 5.16 15.11
N TYR A 353 14.54 5.74 14.22
CA TYR A 353 13.97 6.43 13.06
C TYR A 353 14.96 6.51 11.90
N PRO A 354 14.49 6.75 10.65
CA PRO A 354 15.37 6.92 9.50
C PRO A 354 16.31 8.10 9.72
N ASP A 355 17.49 8.08 9.09
CA ASP A 355 18.37 9.26 9.09
C ASP A 355 17.95 10.29 8.02
N ALA A 356 18.62 11.45 8.04
CA ALA A 356 18.28 12.58 7.19
C ALA A 356 18.51 12.35 5.69
N ASP A 357 19.15 11.24 5.29
CA ASP A 357 19.32 10.87 3.89
C ASP A 357 18.09 10.11 3.34
N SER A 358 17.11 9.79 4.19
CA SER A 358 15.87 9.09 3.83
C SER A 358 14.69 10.04 3.56
N GLY A 359 13.97 9.82 2.45
CA GLY A 359 12.71 10.53 2.17
C GLY A 359 11.59 10.28 3.20
N THR A 360 11.72 9.20 3.98
CA THR A 360 10.85 8.86 5.11
C THR A 360 11.11 9.80 6.30
N TYR A 361 12.37 10.16 6.56
CA TYR A 361 12.74 11.15 7.59
C TYR A 361 12.13 12.51 7.26
N ASP A 362 12.35 12.98 6.04
CA ASP A 362 11.87 14.29 5.58
C ASP A 362 10.36 14.43 5.77
N TYR A 363 9.62 13.38 5.45
CA TYR A 363 8.16 13.42 5.56
C TYR A 363 7.66 13.43 6.99
N PHE A 364 8.16 12.54 7.85
CA PHE A 364 7.75 12.52 9.25
C PHE A 364 8.13 13.84 9.94
N TYR A 365 9.27 14.43 9.54
CA TYR A 365 9.70 15.74 10.04
C TYR A 365 8.73 16.86 9.64
N ASP A 366 8.18 16.81 8.43
CA ASP A 366 7.15 17.74 7.95
C ASP A 366 5.81 17.50 8.69
N VAL A 367 5.22 16.31 8.58
CA VAL A 367 3.81 16.12 8.97
C VAL A 367 3.57 15.86 10.44
N ILE A 368 4.58 15.37 11.17
CA ILE A 368 4.46 15.13 12.62
C ILE A 368 5.20 16.22 13.40
N LEU A 369 6.44 16.54 13.02
CA LEU A 369 7.23 17.53 13.76
C LEU A 369 6.95 18.97 13.32
N ASP A 370 6.31 19.20 12.16
CA ASP A 370 6.05 20.55 11.62
C ASP A 370 7.33 21.40 11.58
N TYR A 371 8.42 20.77 11.14
CA TYR A 371 9.76 21.35 11.13
C TYR A 371 10.19 21.96 12.49
N ALA A 372 9.87 21.26 13.58
CA ALA A 372 10.29 21.58 14.95
C ALA A 372 11.75 22.06 14.98
N SER A 373 11.98 23.24 15.55
CA SER A 373 13.26 23.96 15.43
C SER A 373 14.44 23.22 16.07
N GLU A 374 14.17 22.48 17.13
CA GLU A 374 15.15 21.63 17.83
C GLU A 374 15.28 20.22 17.21
N GLY A 375 14.46 19.91 16.20
CA GLY A 375 14.48 18.64 15.48
C GLY A 375 14.03 17.44 16.31
N PHE A 376 14.49 16.26 15.90
CA PHE A 376 14.25 15.02 16.63
C PHE A 376 15.08 14.96 17.92
N ARG A 377 14.49 14.37 18.97
CA ARG A 377 15.23 13.94 20.16
C ARG A 377 16.33 12.93 19.79
N SER A 378 17.34 12.81 20.64
CA SER A 378 18.37 11.78 20.47
C SER A 378 17.77 10.36 20.44
N GLY A 379 18.12 9.58 19.41
CA GLY A 379 17.71 8.20 19.23
C GLY A 379 18.66 7.41 18.35
N THR A 380 18.29 6.17 18.00
CA THR A 380 19.04 5.38 17.01
C THR A 380 18.54 5.73 15.62
N GLN A 381 19.45 6.07 14.72
CA GLN A 381 19.17 6.42 13.35
C GLN A 381 19.80 5.44 12.37
N SER A 382 19.18 5.24 11.22
CA SER A 382 19.73 4.43 10.11
C SER A 382 18.99 4.72 8.81
N ALA A 383 19.71 4.89 7.70
CA ALA A 383 19.13 4.89 6.35
C ALA A 383 18.55 3.52 5.95
N ASP A 384 19.03 2.43 6.57
CA ASP A 384 18.52 1.07 6.35
C ASP A 384 17.43 0.74 7.37
N ASP A 385 16.19 0.56 6.88
CA ASP A 385 15.02 0.26 7.70
C ASP A 385 15.12 -1.12 8.38
N ASN A 386 15.84 -2.09 7.82
CA ASN A 386 16.07 -3.39 8.48
C ASN A 386 16.94 -3.25 9.74
N VAL A 387 17.84 -2.26 9.78
CA VAL A 387 18.59 -1.94 11.00
C VAL A 387 17.64 -1.38 12.07
N LEU A 388 16.66 -0.56 11.68
CA LEU A 388 15.64 -0.04 12.61
C LEU A 388 14.70 -1.13 13.12
N VAL A 389 14.26 -2.04 12.25
CA VAL A 389 13.50 -3.24 12.64
C VAL A 389 14.26 -4.01 13.73
N ASN A 390 15.53 -4.34 13.48
CA ASN A 390 16.34 -5.09 14.44
C ASN A 390 16.57 -4.31 15.76
N ALA A 391 16.74 -2.99 15.67
CA ALA A 391 16.88 -2.13 16.85
C ALA A 391 15.61 -2.13 17.72
N LEU A 392 14.42 -2.12 17.10
CA LEU A 392 13.14 -2.25 17.81
C LEU A 392 12.97 -3.63 18.43
N LEU A 393 13.31 -4.71 17.71
CA LEU A 393 13.23 -6.07 18.25
C LEU A 393 14.15 -6.30 19.45
N GLY A 394 15.26 -5.57 19.53
CA GLY A 394 16.17 -5.55 20.67
C GLY A 394 15.66 -4.81 21.90
N ASP A 395 14.66 -3.94 21.75
CA ASP A 395 14.23 -2.99 22.79
C ASP A 395 12.70 -2.90 22.88
N GLY A 396 12.11 -3.60 23.86
CA GLY A 396 10.66 -3.62 24.07
C GLY A 396 10.07 -2.30 24.55
N ASN A 397 10.88 -1.31 24.89
CA ASN A 397 10.44 0.02 25.29
C ASN A 397 10.45 1.01 24.12
N ALA A 398 11.14 0.66 23.03
CA ALA A 398 11.36 1.57 21.93
C ALA A 398 10.12 1.70 21.03
N ILE A 399 9.95 2.89 20.50
CA ILE A 399 9.06 3.23 19.39
C ILE A 399 9.91 3.68 18.22
N GLY A 400 9.46 3.38 17.00
CA GLY A 400 10.09 3.88 15.80
C GLY A 400 9.11 4.08 14.67
N TYR A 401 9.60 4.55 13.54
CA TYR A 401 8.83 4.62 12.30
C TYR A 401 9.70 4.28 11.10
N PHE A 402 9.06 3.78 10.04
CA PHE A 402 9.65 3.54 8.72
C PHE A 402 8.53 3.27 7.70
N GLY A 403 8.88 3.03 6.43
CA GLY A 403 7.92 2.75 5.36
C GLY A 403 7.05 1.50 5.64
N TYR A 404 5.79 1.54 5.23
CA TYR A 404 4.78 0.50 5.49
C TYR A 404 5.20 -0.88 5.03
N ALA A 405 5.87 -1.00 3.87
CA ALA A 405 6.33 -2.28 3.34
C ALA A 405 7.20 -3.06 4.35
N TYR A 406 8.10 -2.38 5.06
CA TYR A 406 8.93 -3.02 6.09
C TYR A 406 8.11 -3.47 7.30
N TYR A 407 7.02 -2.77 7.64
CA TYR A 407 6.13 -3.24 8.70
C TYR A 407 5.35 -4.47 8.24
N GLU A 408 4.82 -4.44 7.01
CA GLU A 408 4.08 -5.55 6.39
C GLU A 408 4.89 -6.85 6.40
N GLU A 409 6.17 -6.79 6.03
CA GLU A 409 7.08 -7.94 6.08
C GLU A 409 7.38 -8.45 7.51
N ASN A 410 7.17 -7.60 8.53
CA ASN A 410 7.57 -7.86 9.92
C ASN A 410 6.40 -7.96 10.93
N GLN A 411 5.15 -8.05 10.47
CA GLN A 411 3.94 -8.10 11.32
C GLN A 411 3.90 -9.27 12.32
N ALA A 412 4.68 -10.32 12.07
CA ALA A 412 4.84 -11.44 12.99
C ALA A 412 5.56 -11.03 14.30
N THR A 413 6.42 -10.02 14.25
CA THR A 413 7.31 -9.63 15.37
C THR A 413 7.16 -8.17 15.81
N LEU A 414 6.60 -7.33 14.95
CA LEU A 414 6.27 -5.94 15.23
C LEU A 414 4.76 -5.76 15.34
N SER A 415 4.38 -4.74 16.10
CA SER A 415 3.03 -4.19 16.13
C SER A 415 3.14 -2.72 15.68
N ALA A 416 2.09 -2.22 15.02
CA ALA A 416 1.99 -0.80 14.68
C ALA A 416 1.02 -0.07 15.61
N ALA A 417 1.24 1.24 15.76
CA ALA A 417 0.32 2.15 16.43
C ALA A 417 -0.80 2.54 15.46
N PRO A 418 -2.08 2.43 15.87
CA PRO A 418 -3.13 3.24 15.30
C PRO A 418 -2.78 4.73 15.47
N VAL A 419 -2.93 5.51 14.41
CA VAL A 419 -2.66 6.95 14.44
C VAL A 419 -3.94 7.71 14.13
N GLU A 420 -4.18 8.78 14.89
CA GLU A 420 -5.33 9.66 14.70
C GLU A 420 -5.23 10.37 13.35
N ASN A 421 -6.25 10.19 12.50
CA ASN A 421 -6.36 10.88 11.24
C ASN A 421 -7.03 12.26 11.36
N SER A 422 -7.17 12.98 10.24
CA SER A 422 -7.80 14.31 10.22
C SER A 422 -9.26 14.33 10.69
N ASN A 423 -9.94 13.17 10.71
CA ASN A 423 -11.32 13.04 11.17
C ASN A 423 -11.41 12.72 12.67
N GLY A 424 -10.28 12.49 13.35
CA GLY A 424 -10.22 12.08 14.76
C GLY A 424 -10.34 10.57 14.97
N ASP A 425 -10.28 9.78 13.90
CA ASP A 425 -10.36 8.32 14.00
C ASP A 425 -8.96 7.73 14.17
N MET A 426 -8.80 6.76 15.09
CA MET A 426 -7.58 5.97 15.22
C MET A 426 -7.54 4.92 14.12
N VAL A 427 -6.64 5.08 13.16
CA VAL A 427 -6.52 4.20 11.99
C VAL A 427 -5.23 3.41 12.07
N THR A 428 -5.27 2.10 11.85
CA THR A 428 -4.08 1.24 11.79
C THR A 428 -3.48 1.26 10.39
N PRO A 429 -2.13 1.25 10.23
CA PRO A 429 -1.52 1.11 8.91
C PRO A 429 -1.85 -0.26 8.31
N GLY A 430 -2.27 -0.24 7.06
CA GLY A 430 -2.55 -1.42 6.24
C GLY A 430 -2.60 -1.02 4.77
N ALA A 431 -2.43 -1.98 3.85
CA ALA A 431 -2.45 -1.70 2.42
C ALA A 431 -3.71 -0.92 2.00
N THR A 432 -4.89 -1.30 2.52
CA THR A 432 -6.15 -0.60 2.25
C THR A 432 -6.16 0.83 2.80
N THR A 433 -5.82 1.01 4.08
CA THR A 433 -5.90 2.32 4.76
C THR A 433 -4.84 3.31 4.28
N VAL A 434 -3.70 2.78 3.83
CA VAL A 434 -2.68 3.56 3.12
C VAL A 434 -3.23 3.98 1.77
N ARG A 435 -3.66 3.01 0.95
CA ARG A 435 -4.09 3.22 -0.44
C ARG A 435 -5.30 4.14 -0.59
N ASP A 436 -6.30 4.04 0.29
CA ASP A 436 -7.51 4.87 0.27
C ASP A 436 -7.32 6.24 0.96
N GLY A 437 -6.15 6.50 1.55
CA GLY A 437 -5.82 7.75 2.22
C GLY A 437 -6.46 7.94 3.60
N SER A 438 -7.17 6.94 4.14
CA SER A 438 -7.78 7.01 5.47
C SER A 438 -6.75 7.07 6.62
N TYR A 439 -5.54 6.58 6.37
CA TYR A 439 -4.39 6.63 7.30
C TYR A 439 -3.57 7.94 7.25
N ASN A 440 -4.17 9.03 6.78
CA ASN A 440 -3.55 10.36 6.84
C ASN A 440 -3.27 10.76 8.31
N PRO A 441 -2.24 11.58 8.60
CA PRO A 441 -1.29 12.16 7.66
C PRO A 441 -0.10 11.24 7.35
N LEU A 442 -0.10 9.98 7.78
CA LEU A 442 1.01 9.05 7.55
C LEU A 442 0.87 8.23 6.26
N SER A 443 -0.25 8.35 5.55
CA SER A 443 -0.37 7.95 4.16
C SER A 443 -0.52 9.16 3.23
N ARG A 444 0.00 9.02 2.01
CA ARG A 444 -0.06 10.06 0.97
C ARG A 444 0.05 9.50 -0.43
N SER A 445 -0.67 10.13 -1.34
CA SER A 445 -0.49 9.89 -2.77
C SER A 445 0.80 10.54 -3.27
N LEU A 446 1.49 9.80 -4.14
CA LEU A 446 2.65 10.26 -4.88
C LEU A 446 2.22 10.64 -6.30
N TYR A 447 2.69 11.78 -6.78
CA TYR A 447 2.29 12.33 -8.07
C TYR A 447 3.50 12.72 -8.91
N MET A 448 3.42 12.40 -10.20
CA MET A 448 4.22 13.02 -11.26
C MET A 448 3.33 14.00 -12.01
N ASN A 449 3.75 15.26 -12.14
CA ASN A 449 3.01 16.29 -12.86
C ASN A 449 3.77 16.62 -14.13
N ILE A 450 3.19 16.27 -15.27
CA ILE A 450 3.85 16.38 -16.56
C ILE A 450 3.46 17.69 -17.21
N ASN A 451 4.42 18.45 -17.73
CA ASN A 451 4.13 19.59 -18.59
C ASN A 451 3.55 19.11 -19.92
N ASN A 452 2.31 19.50 -20.22
CA ASN A 452 1.61 19.03 -21.42
C ASN A 452 2.27 19.52 -22.72
N ASP A 453 3.01 20.64 -22.68
CA ASP A 453 3.80 21.10 -23.84
C ASP A 453 4.96 20.13 -24.19
N ASN A 454 5.34 19.25 -23.25
CA ASN A 454 6.45 18.30 -23.39
C ASN A 454 5.97 16.83 -23.48
N TRP A 455 4.68 16.59 -23.73
CA TRP A 455 4.12 15.23 -23.74
C TRP A 455 4.81 14.31 -24.75
N ASP A 456 5.08 14.78 -25.96
CA ASP A 456 5.81 14.02 -26.99
C ASP A 456 7.22 13.57 -26.53
N THR A 457 7.82 14.30 -25.58
CA THR A 457 9.15 13.99 -25.04
C THR A 457 9.09 12.96 -23.90
N VAL A 458 8.05 13.00 -23.09
CA VAL A 458 7.94 12.20 -21.85
C VAL A 458 6.99 11.01 -21.97
N GLY A 459 6.09 11.02 -22.95
CA GLY A 459 5.06 10.00 -23.19
C GLY A 459 5.61 8.57 -23.16
N PRO A 460 6.65 8.25 -23.97
CA PRO A 460 7.32 6.95 -23.94
C PRO A 460 7.77 6.47 -22.56
N PHE A 461 8.35 7.37 -21.77
CA PHE A 461 8.79 7.07 -20.40
C PHE A 461 7.59 6.82 -19.47
N ILE A 462 6.54 7.63 -19.58
CA ILE A 462 5.31 7.49 -18.79
C ILE A 462 4.54 6.23 -19.18
N ASP A 463 4.43 5.91 -20.46
CA ASP A 463 3.81 4.67 -20.96
C ASP A 463 4.53 3.44 -20.41
N TRP A 464 5.86 3.45 -20.43
CA TRP A 464 6.65 2.39 -19.81
C TRP A 464 6.48 2.35 -18.28
N ALA A 465 6.49 3.49 -17.59
CA ALA A 465 6.33 3.56 -16.14
C ALA A 465 4.96 3.01 -15.67
N PHE A 466 3.91 3.19 -16.48
CA PHE A 466 2.57 2.65 -16.25
C PHE A 466 2.33 1.27 -16.90
N SER A 467 3.33 0.71 -17.57
CA SER A 467 3.33 -0.69 -18.00
C SER A 467 3.54 -1.64 -16.82
N ASN A 468 3.35 -2.94 -17.04
CA ASN A 468 3.54 -3.94 -15.98
C ASN A 468 4.98 -3.90 -15.43
N ASP A 469 5.98 -3.75 -16.31
CA ASP A 469 7.40 -3.66 -15.91
C ASP A 469 7.66 -2.46 -14.99
N GLY A 470 7.10 -1.30 -15.33
CA GLY A 470 7.24 -0.09 -14.50
C GLY A 470 6.50 -0.21 -13.17
N GLN A 471 5.25 -0.68 -13.19
CA GLN A 471 4.43 -0.81 -11.99
C GLN A 471 4.96 -1.86 -11.01
N ASN A 472 5.61 -2.93 -11.51
CA ASN A 472 6.26 -3.94 -10.66
C ASN A 472 7.41 -3.38 -9.81
N LEU A 473 7.98 -2.22 -10.19
CA LEU A 473 9.05 -1.57 -9.43
C LEU A 473 8.53 -0.72 -8.26
N VAL A 474 7.22 -0.44 -8.16
CA VAL A 474 6.64 0.41 -7.11
C VAL A 474 6.85 -0.21 -5.72
N SER A 475 6.56 -1.49 -5.57
CA SER A 475 6.76 -2.21 -4.31
C SER A 475 8.25 -2.39 -3.97
N ASN A 476 9.14 -2.45 -4.97
CA ASN A 476 10.58 -2.61 -4.74
C ASN A 476 11.21 -1.41 -4.01
N VAL A 477 10.59 -0.22 -4.13
CA VAL A 477 10.99 0.99 -3.39
C VAL A 477 10.15 1.22 -2.12
N GLY A 478 9.33 0.23 -1.74
CA GLY A 478 8.56 0.23 -0.50
C GLY A 478 7.23 1.00 -0.54
N TYR A 479 6.75 1.37 -1.74
CA TYR A 479 5.46 2.04 -1.92
C TYR A 479 4.34 1.06 -2.24
N VAL A 480 3.11 1.49 -1.96
CA VAL A 480 1.88 0.74 -2.25
C VAL A 480 1.42 1.06 -3.68
N PRO A 481 1.26 0.05 -4.55
CA PRO A 481 0.71 0.24 -5.89
C PRO A 481 -0.71 0.81 -5.87
N LEU A 482 -1.08 1.46 -6.98
CA LEU A 482 -2.45 1.91 -7.19
C LEU A 482 -3.39 0.71 -7.30
N ASN A 483 -4.66 0.88 -6.92
CA ASN A 483 -5.68 -0.11 -7.28
C ASN A 483 -5.98 -0.02 -8.80
N SER A 484 -6.62 -1.06 -9.34
CA SER A 484 -6.95 -1.16 -10.76
C SER A 484 -7.80 0.01 -11.28
N GLN A 485 -8.68 0.57 -10.45
CA GLN A 485 -9.52 1.71 -10.81
C GLN A 485 -8.70 3.01 -10.96
N ASP A 486 -7.81 3.28 -10.02
CA ASP A 486 -6.91 4.44 -10.07
C ASP A 486 -5.90 4.29 -11.20
N LEU A 487 -5.33 3.08 -11.37
CA LEU A 487 -4.42 2.78 -12.46
C LEU A 487 -5.09 2.95 -13.83
N ALA A 488 -6.32 2.44 -14.00
CA ALA A 488 -7.11 2.64 -15.22
C ALA A 488 -7.42 4.11 -15.47
N THR A 489 -7.69 4.87 -14.40
CA THR A 489 -7.89 6.33 -14.48
C THR A 489 -6.61 7.02 -14.97
N MET A 490 -5.43 6.62 -14.46
CA MET A 490 -4.16 7.19 -14.91
C MET A 490 -3.84 6.80 -16.35
N LYS A 491 -4.01 5.52 -16.73
CA LYS A 491 -3.86 5.07 -18.13
C LYS A 491 -4.79 5.80 -19.08
N SER A 492 -6.02 6.09 -18.67
CA SER A 492 -6.97 6.91 -19.44
C SER A 492 -6.51 8.36 -19.61
N ARG A 493 -5.91 8.97 -18.56
CA ARG A 493 -5.29 10.31 -18.68
C ARG A 493 -4.11 10.30 -19.62
N ILE A 494 -3.26 9.27 -19.56
CA ILE A 494 -2.09 9.12 -20.42
C ILE A 494 -2.53 9.00 -21.88
N ALA A 495 -3.49 8.13 -22.18
CA ALA A 495 -4.04 7.93 -23.51
C ALA A 495 -4.81 9.16 -24.06
N ALA A 496 -5.27 10.06 -23.19
CA ALA A 496 -5.91 11.30 -23.64
C ALA A 496 -4.91 12.35 -24.15
N GLU A 497 -3.65 12.26 -23.73
CA GLU A 497 -2.56 13.16 -24.14
C GLU A 497 -1.69 12.54 -25.25
N GLY A 498 -1.52 11.21 -25.26
CA GLY A 498 -0.89 10.46 -26.34
C GLY A 498 -1.86 10.22 -27.52
N ASN A 499 -1.70 10.96 -28.63
CA ASN A 499 -2.47 10.75 -29.86
C ASN A 499 -2.01 9.53 -30.66
#